data_AF-A0A143PMT5-F1
#
_entry.id   AF-A0A143PMT5-F1
#
_cell.length_a   1.000
_cell.length_b   1.000
_cell.length_c   1.000
_cell.angle_alpha   90.00
_cell.angle_beta   90.00
_cell.angle_gamma   90.00
#
_symmetry.space_group_name_H-M   'P 1'
#
loop_
_entity.id
_entity.type
_entity.pdbx_description
1 polymer ?
#
loop_
_entity_poly.entity_id
_entity_poly.type
_entity_poly.pdbx_seq_one_letter_code
_entity_poly.pdbx_strand_id
1 'polypeptide(L)'
;MSEITPRWEWRTFGTRFARAEAVFAALETKGVQETDEIYLLTEKGSNVKVRAGLLDIKVLQQVNDAGLEQWIPVMKEGFPASAAVVRGVFNAMRVTPPDLTRDTYTFDQFLAELIEPTAAVRAARVHKHRVRYVVGACTSELSEVTVDSVRTRTIAVEMEDAAAVVAAVDSLGLAGYVNTNYSRGLAATLSGAPPRYAVLDVGTNSVKFHIAEAGADGTWKTVTDRAELTRLGEGVKEGGAIATEAAERTAAAIKGMVDEAQSAGCIAIAAVGTAGLRMATNSADVLEIIRARTGVKVEVISGDEESRLAYLAVQAGLPSATGHLVVFDTGGGSSQFTFGEGDHVSERFSVNVGAVRYTERYGLDGAVSNEVLREAMKAIAEDLSRIADRLSPETLVAMGGAVTNLTAVRYAMAKYDPGTIQGTVLTRNEIDRQIEQYRTTPLDKRAAIVGLQPKRADVILAGACIVRTVMELLGKHELTVGDRGLRHGLLVERFGSSHVANRS
;
A
#
# COMPACT_ATOMS: atom_id res chain seq x y z
N MET A 1 47.66 2.97 -5.52
CA MET A 1 46.28 2.45 -5.57
C MET A 1 45.36 3.65 -5.71
N SER A 2 44.54 3.73 -6.75
CA SER A 2 43.50 4.77 -6.84
C SER A 2 42.60 4.69 -5.61
N GLU A 3 42.36 5.81 -4.95
CA GLU A 3 41.45 5.90 -3.82
C GLU A 3 40.07 5.38 -4.26
N ILE A 4 39.57 4.34 -3.59
CA ILE A 4 38.24 3.78 -3.89
C ILE A 4 37.24 4.73 -3.24
N THR A 5 36.62 5.62 -4.01
CA THR A 5 35.56 6.49 -3.48
C THR A 5 34.30 5.65 -3.23
N PRO A 6 33.84 5.50 -1.97
CA PRO A 6 32.65 4.72 -1.68
C PRO A 6 31.40 5.46 -2.16
N ARG A 7 30.52 4.76 -2.88
CA ARG A 7 29.27 5.33 -3.42
C ARG A 7 28.08 4.89 -2.57
N TRP A 8 27.13 5.79 -2.39
CA TRP A 8 25.82 5.46 -1.85
C TRP A 8 25.00 4.76 -2.92
N GLU A 9 24.37 3.64 -2.56
CA GLU A 9 23.49 2.87 -3.42
C GLU A 9 22.08 2.84 -2.83
N TRP A 10 21.11 3.16 -3.69
CA TRP A 10 19.71 2.80 -3.52
C TRP A 10 19.36 1.70 -4.51
N ARG A 11 18.69 0.67 -4.06
CA ARG A 11 18.16 -0.39 -4.92
C ARG A 11 16.80 -0.86 -4.47
N THR A 12 15.92 -1.12 -5.41
CA THR A 12 14.63 -1.75 -5.13
C THR A 12 14.32 -2.88 -6.11
N PHE A 13 13.46 -3.79 -5.67
CA PHE A 13 13.01 -4.98 -6.40
C PHE A 13 11.50 -4.87 -6.64
N GLY A 14 11.05 -5.38 -7.78
CA GLY A 14 9.64 -5.38 -8.14
C GLY A 14 9.40 -6.07 -9.48
N THR A 15 8.14 -6.20 -9.86
CA THR A 15 7.75 -6.73 -11.17
C THR A 15 7.54 -5.62 -12.19
N ARG A 16 7.26 -4.39 -11.74
CA ARG A 16 7.04 -3.19 -12.56
C ARG A 16 7.33 -1.94 -11.75
N PHE A 17 7.85 -0.89 -12.40
CA PHE A 17 8.05 0.42 -11.78
C PHE A 17 7.42 1.52 -12.63
N ALA A 18 6.09 1.55 -12.71
CA ALA A 18 5.35 2.30 -13.74
C ALA A 18 5.84 3.75 -13.97
N ARG A 19 5.97 4.54 -12.89
CA ARG A 19 6.46 5.93 -12.98
C ARG A 19 7.94 6.00 -13.39
N ALA A 20 8.81 5.21 -12.76
CA ALA A 20 10.24 5.22 -13.07
C ALA A 20 10.54 4.73 -14.49
N GLU A 21 9.81 3.71 -14.97
CA GLU A 21 9.89 3.20 -16.35
C GLU A 21 9.47 4.29 -17.36
N ALA A 22 8.41 5.05 -17.08
CA ALA A 22 8.01 6.17 -17.92
C ALA A 22 9.08 7.28 -17.96
N VAL A 23 9.71 7.59 -16.83
CA VAL A 23 10.84 8.54 -16.77
C VAL A 23 12.02 8.01 -17.58
N PHE A 24 12.42 6.74 -17.40
CA PHE A 24 13.52 6.14 -18.15
C PHE A 24 13.25 6.09 -19.66
N ALA A 25 12.02 5.84 -20.08
CA ALA A 25 11.64 5.84 -21.50
C ALA A 25 11.81 7.21 -22.17
N ALA A 26 11.79 8.30 -21.40
CA ALA A 26 12.03 9.66 -21.88
C ALA A 26 13.52 10.07 -21.87
N LEU A 27 14.41 9.23 -21.35
CA LEU A 27 15.85 9.51 -21.21
C LEU A 27 16.68 8.78 -22.26
N GLU A 28 17.81 9.38 -22.63
CA GLU A 28 18.80 8.72 -23.49
C GLU A 28 19.55 7.62 -22.70
N THR A 29 19.63 6.42 -23.28
CA THR A 29 20.36 5.30 -22.71
C THR A 29 21.87 5.54 -22.79
N LYS A 30 22.60 5.31 -21.69
CA LYS A 30 24.07 5.39 -21.64
C LYS A 30 24.78 4.06 -21.92
N GLY A 31 24.01 3.00 -22.13
CA GLY A 31 24.52 1.70 -22.54
C GLY A 31 23.64 0.56 -22.04
N VAL A 32 23.82 -0.59 -22.69
CA VAL A 32 23.19 -1.85 -22.32
C VAL A 32 24.30 -2.83 -21.95
N GLN A 33 24.10 -3.60 -20.89
CA GLN A 33 25.04 -4.63 -20.46
C GLN A 33 24.31 -5.90 -20.04
N GLU A 34 24.78 -7.03 -20.55
CA GLU A 34 24.39 -8.35 -20.10
C GLU A 34 25.50 -9.01 -19.29
N THR A 35 25.13 -9.72 -18.22
CA THR A 35 26.08 -10.47 -17.40
C THR A 35 25.43 -11.71 -16.80
N ASP A 36 26.20 -12.80 -16.79
CA ASP A 36 25.96 -13.96 -15.94
C ASP A 36 26.85 -13.90 -14.70
N GLU A 37 26.21 -14.04 -13.54
CA GLU A 37 26.84 -13.90 -12.23
C GLU A 37 26.33 -15.03 -11.30
N ILE A 38 27.16 -15.50 -10.38
CA ILE A 38 26.70 -16.36 -9.28
C ILE A 38 26.75 -15.56 -7.99
N TYR A 39 25.64 -15.50 -7.26
CA TYR A 39 25.55 -14.88 -5.95
C TYR A 39 25.53 -15.95 -4.86
N LEU A 40 26.29 -15.73 -3.79
CA LEU A 40 26.27 -16.57 -2.59
C LEU A 40 25.36 -15.92 -1.55
N LEU A 41 24.13 -16.41 -1.46
CA LEU A 41 23.07 -15.83 -0.64
C LEU A 41 23.09 -16.44 0.76
N THR A 42 22.96 -15.59 1.77
CA THR A 42 22.82 -15.98 3.18
C THR A 42 21.66 -15.21 3.81
N GLU A 43 21.14 -15.70 4.92
CA GLU A 43 20.09 -14.99 5.69
C GLU A 43 20.53 -13.58 6.12
N LYS A 44 21.84 -13.38 6.33
CA LYS A 44 22.42 -12.11 6.76
C LYS A 44 22.68 -11.13 5.62
N GLY A 45 22.31 -11.47 4.37
CA GLY A 45 22.35 -10.56 3.23
C GLY A 45 23.76 -10.14 2.80
N SER A 46 24.74 -11.05 2.89
CA SER A 46 26.11 -10.80 2.42
C SER A 46 26.20 -10.56 0.90
N ASN A 47 27.05 -9.65 0.46
CA ASN A 47 27.25 -9.34 -0.97
C ASN A 47 28.54 -10.00 -1.47
N VAL A 48 28.44 -11.31 -1.75
CA VAL A 48 29.50 -12.11 -2.35
C VAL A 48 29.01 -12.63 -3.70
N LYS A 49 29.77 -12.35 -4.76
CA LYS A 49 29.44 -12.80 -6.09
C LYS A 49 30.66 -13.27 -6.86
N VAL A 50 30.43 -14.11 -7.85
CA VAL A 50 31.43 -14.52 -8.84
C VAL A 50 30.96 -14.10 -10.22
N ARG A 51 31.83 -13.43 -10.98
CA ARG A 51 31.57 -13.01 -12.36
C ARG A 51 32.83 -13.14 -13.20
N ALA A 52 32.72 -13.77 -14.37
CA ALA A 52 33.85 -13.97 -15.29
C ALA A 52 35.10 -14.56 -14.58
N GLY A 53 34.88 -15.54 -13.69
CA GLY A 53 35.96 -16.21 -12.94
C GLY A 53 36.56 -15.39 -11.80
N LEU A 54 36.03 -14.20 -11.50
CA LEU A 54 36.48 -13.34 -10.42
C LEU A 54 35.45 -13.33 -9.28
N LEU A 55 35.91 -13.66 -8.08
CA LEU A 55 35.22 -13.48 -6.82
C LEU A 55 35.30 -12.01 -6.39
N ASP A 56 34.16 -11.42 -6.06
CA ASP A 56 34.01 -10.03 -5.61
C ASP A 56 33.22 -10.02 -4.29
N ILE A 57 33.83 -9.45 -3.24
CA ILE A 57 33.22 -9.29 -1.92
C ILE A 57 33.07 -7.80 -1.64
N LYS A 58 31.84 -7.39 -1.37
CA LYS A 58 31.52 -6.08 -0.83
C LYS A 58 31.00 -6.21 0.59
N VAL A 59 31.47 -5.34 1.47
CA VAL A 59 30.96 -5.21 2.84
C VAL A 59 30.23 -3.89 3.01
N LEU A 60 29.15 -3.94 3.77
CA LEU A 60 28.39 -2.75 4.14
C LEU A 60 29.23 -1.94 5.12
N GLN A 61 29.56 -0.71 4.74
CA GLN A 61 30.31 0.20 5.60
C GLN A 61 29.37 0.92 6.56
N GLN A 62 28.30 1.52 6.03
CA GLN A 62 27.32 2.28 6.80
C GLN A 62 25.99 2.39 6.08
N VAL A 63 24.96 2.74 6.86
CA VAL A 63 23.62 3.12 6.40
C VAL A 63 23.35 4.51 6.95
N ASN A 64 22.90 5.45 6.12
CA ASN A 64 22.56 6.80 6.59
C ASN A 64 21.09 6.90 7.02
N ASP A 65 20.68 8.07 7.51
CA ASP A 65 19.32 8.34 7.97
C ASP A 65 18.25 8.25 6.87
N ALA A 66 18.65 8.28 5.60
CA ALA A 66 17.77 8.06 4.45
C ALA A 66 17.67 6.58 4.06
N GLY A 67 18.32 5.67 4.80
CA GLY A 67 18.37 4.24 4.50
C GLY A 67 19.26 3.88 3.32
N LEU A 68 20.07 4.80 2.80
CA LEU A 68 21.04 4.51 1.74
C LEU A 68 22.19 3.66 2.28
N GLU A 69 22.64 2.70 1.49
CA GLU A 69 23.73 1.81 1.88
C GLU A 69 25.02 2.23 1.16
N GLN A 70 26.13 2.29 1.90
CA GLN A 70 27.45 2.51 1.32
C GLN A 70 28.25 1.21 1.40
N TRP A 71 28.65 0.68 0.24
CA TRP A 71 29.35 -0.60 0.12
C TRP A 71 30.78 -0.40 -0.36
N ILE A 72 31.74 -1.02 0.32
CA ILE A 72 33.15 -1.00 -0.07
C ILE A 72 33.57 -2.38 -0.60
N PRO A 73 34.20 -2.46 -1.79
CA PRO A 73 34.89 -3.66 -2.24
C PRO A 73 36.09 -3.96 -1.35
N VAL A 74 36.09 -5.14 -0.70
CA VAL A 74 37.17 -5.56 0.21
C VAL A 74 38.03 -6.69 -0.33
N MET A 75 37.53 -7.42 -1.35
CA MET A 75 38.26 -8.52 -1.96
C MET A 75 37.86 -8.67 -3.42
N LYS A 76 38.85 -8.83 -4.29
CA LYS A 76 38.64 -9.18 -5.69
C LYS A 76 39.73 -10.16 -6.12
N GLU A 77 39.38 -11.43 -6.18
CA GLU A 77 40.33 -12.54 -6.40
C GLU A 77 39.87 -13.46 -7.52
N GLY A 78 40.80 -14.07 -8.24
CA GLY A 78 40.52 -15.06 -9.28
C GLY A 78 40.49 -16.49 -8.74
N PHE A 79 39.94 -17.40 -9.54
CA PHE A 79 40.12 -18.83 -9.32
C PHE A 79 41.34 -19.35 -10.11
N PRO A 80 42.09 -20.36 -9.59
CA PRO A 80 41.85 -21.07 -8.33
C PRO A 80 42.17 -20.22 -7.09
N ALA A 81 41.27 -20.26 -6.09
CA ALA A 81 41.36 -19.48 -4.87
C ALA A 81 42.10 -20.25 -3.77
N SER A 82 42.97 -19.59 -3.00
CA SER A 82 43.67 -20.23 -1.88
C SER A 82 42.73 -20.51 -0.71
N ALA A 83 43.10 -21.45 0.17
CA ALA A 83 42.36 -21.74 1.39
C ALA A 83 42.16 -20.49 2.27
N ALA A 84 43.11 -19.55 2.27
CA ALA A 84 42.99 -18.27 2.97
C ALA A 84 41.89 -17.37 2.37
N VAL A 85 41.84 -17.27 1.04
CA VAL A 85 40.78 -16.54 0.32
C VAL A 85 39.42 -17.16 0.62
N VAL A 86 39.31 -18.49 0.56
CA VAL A 86 38.08 -19.22 0.87
C VAL A 86 37.61 -18.94 2.31
N ARG A 87 38.50 -18.98 3.31
CA ARG A 87 38.14 -18.59 4.69
C ARG A 87 37.62 -17.14 4.76
N GLY A 88 38.23 -16.23 4.00
CA GLY A 88 37.77 -14.85 3.88
C GLY A 88 36.34 -14.74 3.33
N VAL A 89 35.98 -15.56 2.35
CA VAL A 89 34.61 -15.64 1.80
C VAL A 89 33.59 -16.06 2.86
N PHE A 90 33.86 -17.14 3.59
CA PHE A 90 32.97 -17.62 4.65
C PHE A 90 32.84 -16.59 5.79
N ASN A 91 33.92 -15.94 6.17
CA ASN A 91 33.91 -14.86 7.16
C ASN A 91 33.06 -13.67 6.69
N ALA A 92 33.17 -13.25 5.42
CA ALA A 92 32.36 -12.19 4.85
C ALA A 92 30.87 -12.55 4.79
N MET A 93 30.56 -13.82 4.53
CA MET A 93 29.21 -14.38 4.60
C MET A 93 28.70 -14.58 6.03
N ARG A 94 29.57 -14.46 7.04
CA ARG A 94 29.29 -14.75 8.46
C ARG A 94 28.78 -16.18 8.68
N VAL A 95 29.33 -17.11 7.92
CA VAL A 95 29.06 -18.55 7.99
C VAL A 95 30.34 -19.24 8.44
N THR A 96 30.23 -20.21 9.36
CA THR A 96 31.40 -20.99 9.80
C THR A 96 31.99 -21.74 8.60
N PRO A 97 33.27 -21.57 8.26
CA PRO A 97 33.89 -22.29 7.16
C PRO A 97 33.93 -23.80 7.45
N PRO A 98 33.69 -24.66 6.45
CA PRO A 98 33.93 -26.10 6.58
C PRO A 98 35.43 -26.39 6.71
N ASP A 99 35.77 -27.63 7.06
CA ASP A 99 37.16 -28.09 7.08
C ASP A 99 37.74 -28.07 5.67
N LEU A 100 38.70 -27.17 5.44
CA LEU A 100 39.36 -27.02 4.15
C LEU A 100 40.45 -28.09 3.99
N THR A 101 40.22 -29.05 3.10
CA THR A 101 41.12 -30.20 2.84
C THR A 101 42.16 -29.93 1.74
N ARG A 102 42.03 -28.81 1.01
CA ARG A 102 42.97 -28.38 -0.04
C ARG A 102 43.58 -27.01 0.24
N ASP A 103 44.77 -26.79 -0.31
CA ASP A 103 45.45 -25.50 -0.30
C ASP A 103 44.86 -24.50 -1.31
N THR A 104 44.30 -24.99 -2.41
CA THR A 104 43.60 -24.21 -3.44
C THR A 104 42.36 -24.92 -3.95
N TYR A 105 41.39 -24.13 -4.41
CA TYR A 105 40.13 -24.61 -4.98
C TYR A 105 39.89 -23.96 -6.34
N THR A 106 39.62 -24.77 -7.36
CA THR A 106 39.00 -24.27 -8.60
C THR A 106 37.56 -23.80 -8.32
N PHE A 107 36.95 -23.08 -9.26
CA PHE A 107 35.58 -22.60 -9.08
C PHE A 107 34.57 -23.73 -8.87
N ASP A 108 34.67 -24.79 -9.68
CA ASP A 108 33.76 -25.95 -9.59
C ASP A 108 33.94 -26.70 -8.27
N GLN A 109 35.19 -26.87 -7.82
CA GLN A 109 35.48 -27.48 -6.51
C GLN A 109 34.97 -26.61 -5.35
N PHE A 110 35.15 -25.29 -5.43
CA PHE A 110 34.63 -24.36 -4.44
C PHE A 110 33.11 -24.46 -4.31
N LEU A 111 32.37 -24.50 -5.43
CA LEU A 111 30.92 -24.67 -5.41
C LEU A 111 30.50 -26.05 -4.89
N ALA A 112 30.94 -27.11 -5.56
CA ALA A 112 30.45 -28.47 -5.30
C ALA A 112 30.85 -29.01 -3.92
N GLU A 113 32.02 -28.62 -3.40
CA GLU A 113 32.55 -29.20 -2.17
C GLU A 113 32.35 -28.32 -0.94
N LEU A 114 32.22 -26.99 -1.11
CA LEU A 114 32.15 -26.06 0.02
C LEU A 114 30.83 -25.30 0.11
N ILE A 115 30.16 -24.99 -1.00
CA ILE A 115 28.94 -24.19 -1.02
C ILE A 115 27.68 -25.06 -1.12
N GLU A 116 27.59 -25.95 -2.09
CA GLU A 116 26.41 -26.80 -2.30
C GLU A 116 26.09 -27.73 -1.10
N PRO A 117 27.07 -28.27 -0.35
CA PRO A 117 26.79 -29.11 0.81
C PRO A 117 26.26 -28.34 2.03
N THR A 118 26.41 -27.01 2.08
CA THR A 118 25.95 -26.22 3.23
C THR A 118 24.55 -25.67 3.02
N ALA A 119 23.65 -25.94 3.97
CA ALA A 119 22.32 -25.33 3.97
C ALA A 119 22.35 -23.81 4.29
N ALA A 120 23.48 -23.30 4.79
CA ALA A 120 23.61 -21.90 5.22
C ALA A 120 23.89 -20.92 4.07
N VAL A 121 24.30 -21.43 2.90
CA VAL A 121 24.62 -20.61 1.73
C VAL A 121 23.89 -21.17 0.52
N ARG A 122 23.13 -20.33 -0.18
CA ARG A 122 22.52 -20.68 -1.46
C ARG A 122 23.29 -20.03 -2.61
N ALA A 123 23.88 -20.84 -3.49
CA ALA A 123 24.38 -20.35 -4.76
C ALA A 123 23.20 -20.07 -5.71
N ALA A 124 23.04 -18.82 -6.13
CA ALA A 124 22.00 -18.39 -7.05
C ALA A 124 22.62 -17.98 -8.38
N ARG A 125 22.15 -18.58 -9.48
CA ARG A 125 22.61 -18.23 -10.84
C ARG A 125 21.78 -17.05 -11.33
N VAL A 126 22.44 -15.94 -11.65
CA VAL A 126 21.77 -14.68 -11.97
C VAL A 126 22.19 -14.21 -13.35
N HIS A 127 21.23 -14.17 -14.27
CA HIS A 127 21.35 -13.50 -15.54
C HIS A 127 20.74 -12.10 -15.45
N LYS A 128 21.44 -11.08 -15.95
CA LYS A 128 21.00 -9.68 -15.86
C LYS A 128 21.13 -8.99 -17.19
N HIS A 129 20.05 -8.40 -17.66
CA HIS A 129 20.04 -7.43 -18.74
C HIS A 129 19.81 -6.04 -18.15
N ARG A 130 20.81 -5.15 -18.23
CA ARG A 130 20.78 -3.83 -17.59
C ARG A 130 20.82 -2.72 -18.63
N VAL A 131 19.92 -1.75 -18.50
CA VAL A 131 19.95 -0.50 -19.27
C VAL A 131 20.31 0.63 -18.32
N ARG A 132 21.33 1.43 -18.69
CA ARG A 132 21.85 2.52 -17.86
C ARG A 132 21.36 3.88 -18.32
N TYR A 133 21.15 4.75 -17.35
CA TYR A 133 20.66 6.11 -17.50
C TYR A 133 21.43 7.05 -16.58
N VAL A 134 21.24 8.35 -16.79
CA VAL A 134 21.65 9.39 -15.85
C VAL A 134 20.39 10.11 -15.39
N VAL A 135 20.17 10.15 -14.07
CA VAL A 135 19.04 10.87 -13.45
C VAL A 135 19.61 11.91 -12.50
N GLY A 136 19.48 13.19 -12.84
CA GLY A 136 20.24 14.25 -12.20
C GLY A 136 21.74 14.03 -12.42
N ALA A 137 22.52 13.92 -11.34
CA ALA A 137 23.94 13.54 -11.38
C ALA A 137 24.19 12.04 -11.15
N CYS A 138 23.14 11.26 -10.87
CA CYS A 138 23.28 9.88 -10.45
C CYS A 138 23.38 8.94 -11.64
N THR A 139 24.18 7.88 -11.48
CA THR A 139 24.11 6.72 -12.37
C THR A 139 22.92 5.89 -11.94
N SER A 140 22.03 5.59 -12.88
CA SER A 140 20.83 4.77 -12.64
C SER A 140 20.79 3.58 -13.58
N GLU A 141 20.30 2.45 -13.11
CA GLU A 141 20.08 1.26 -13.94
C GLU A 141 18.68 0.69 -13.74
N LEU A 142 18.04 0.33 -14.86
CA LEU A 142 16.88 -0.56 -14.87
C LEU A 142 17.36 -1.93 -15.34
N SER A 143 17.17 -2.96 -14.52
CA SER A 143 17.63 -4.31 -14.81
C SER A 143 16.47 -5.29 -14.85
N GLU A 144 16.41 -6.10 -15.91
CA GLU A 144 15.69 -7.36 -15.91
C GLU A 144 16.62 -8.45 -15.38
N VAL A 145 16.15 -9.18 -14.36
CA VAL A 145 16.96 -10.14 -13.62
C VAL A 145 16.25 -11.48 -13.67
N THR A 146 16.94 -12.50 -14.15
CA THR A 146 16.51 -13.89 -14.01
C THR A 146 17.42 -14.56 -12.99
N VAL A 147 16.86 -15.02 -11.88
CA VAL A 147 17.58 -15.75 -10.85
C VAL A 147 17.06 -17.18 -10.79
N ASP A 148 17.94 -18.13 -11.06
CA ASP A 148 17.63 -19.53 -11.38
C ASP A 148 16.58 -19.61 -12.51
N SER A 149 15.28 -19.62 -12.18
CA SER A 149 14.17 -19.61 -13.15
C SER A 149 13.12 -18.54 -12.86
N VAL A 150 13.34 -17.68 -11.87
CA VAL A 150 12.41 -16.65 -11.43
C VAL A 150 12.84 -15.31 -11.99
N ARG A 151 11.91 -14.59 -12.64
CA ARG A 151 12.16 -13.25 -13.17
C ARG A 151 11.75 -12.19 -12.15
N THR A 152 12.56 -11.15 -12.05
CA THR A 152 12.28 -9.93 -11.29
C THR A 152 12.88 -8.74 -12.03
N ARG A 153 12.53 -7.53 -11.60
CA ARG A 153 13.15 -6.28 -12.05
C ARG A 153 13.77 -5.55 -10.88
N THR A 154 14.85 -4.82 -11.16
CA THR A 154 15.46 -3.94 -10.16
C THR A 154 15.75 -2.57 -10.74
N ILE A 155 15.56 -1.53 -9.94
CA ILE A 155 16.14 -0.21 -10.22
C ILE A 155 17.24 0.03 -9.19
N ALA A 156 18.39 0.51 -9.65
CA ALA A 156 19.44 1.02 -8.79
C ALA A 156 19.80 2.45 -9.14
N VAL A 157 20.18 3.23 -8.13
CA VAL A 157 20.65 4.60 -8.24
C VAL A 157 21.88 4.74 -7.36
N GLU A 158 22.99 5.23 -7.90
CA GLU A 158 24.24 5.38 -7.16
C GLU A 158 25.00 6.67 -7.45
N MET A 159 25.56 7.26 -6.38
CA MET A 159 26.39 8.47 -6.44
C MET A 159 27.26 8.59 -5.18
N GLU A 160 28.33 9.38 -5.25
CA GLU A 160 29.17 9.71 -4.09
C GLU A 160 28.43 10.61 -3.07
N ASP A 161 27.56 11.49 -3.57
CA ASP A 161 26.68 12.32 -2.76
C ASP A 161 25.35 11.63 -2.47
N ALA A 162 25.07 11.37 -1.19
CA ALA A 162 23.81 10.78 -0.73
C ALA A 162 22.60 11.65 -1.07
N ALA A 163 22.71 12.98 -0.99
CA ALA A 163 21.59 13.88 -1.25
C ALA A 163 21.15 13.80 -2.72
N ALA A 164 22.11 13.72 -3.65
CA ALA A 164 21.83 13.47 -5.06
C ALA A 164 21.09 12.14 -5.30
N VAL A 165 21.46 11.06 -4.58
CA VAL A 165 20.76 9.77 -4.70
C VAL A 165 19.32 9.88 -4.23
N VAL A 166 19.08 10.49 -3.07
CA VAL A 166 17.72 10.72 -2.54
C VAL A 166 16.87 11.52 -3.53
N ALA A 167 17.42 12.61 -4.09
CA ALA A 167 16.72 13.44 -5.06
C ALA A 167 16.37 12.67 -6.35
N ALA A 168 17.29 11.83 -6.84
CA ALA A 168 17.04 10.99 -8.01
C ALA A 168 15.96 9.93 -7.73
N VAL A 169 16.01 9.25 -6.58
CA VAL A 169 14.99 8.27 -6.12
C VAL A 169 13.61 8.92 -6.02
N ASP A 170 13.53 10.11 -5.44
CA ASP A 170 12.29 10.90 -5.35
C ASP A 170 11.75 11.25 -6.74
N SER A 171 12.62 11.70 -7.66
CA SER A 171 12.21 12.05 -9.03
C SER A 171 11.64 10.87 -9.82
N LEU A 172 12.16 9.67 -9.56
CA LEU A 172 11.70 8.40 -10.15
C LEU A 172 10.41 7.88 -9.49
N GLY A 173 9.93 8.51 -8.40
CA GLY A 173 8.78 8.03 -7.64
C GLY A 173 9.04 6.78 -6.82
N LEU A 174 10.30 6.55 -6.44
CA LEU A 174 10.75 5.35 -5.72
C LEU A 174 10.84 5.55 -4.20
N ALA A 175 10.49 6.73 -3.69
CA ALA A 175 10.58 7.09 -2.27
C ALA A 175 9.84 6.13 -1.32
N GLY A 176 8.73 5.53 -1.79
CA GLY A 176 7.95 4.56 -1.01
C GLY A 176 8.47 3.12 -1.08
N TYR A 177 9.51 2.85 -1.87
CA TYR A 177 10.11 1.53 -1.97
C TYR A 177 11.16 1.34 -0.87
N VAL A 178 11.38 0.10 -0.41
CA VAL A 178 12.45 -0.19 0.56
C VAL A 178 13.77 -0.32 -0.19
N ASN A 179 14.79 0.41 0.26
CA ASN A 179 16.16 0.16 -0.16
C ASN A 179 16.55 -1.27 0.25
N THR A 180 16.76 -2.12 -0.74
CA THR A 180 17.00 -3.54 -0.56
C THR A 180 18.29 -3.90 -1.25
N ASN A 181 19.27 -4.33 -0.46
CA ASN A 181 20.51 -4.81 -1.02
C ASN A 181 20.30 -6.00 -1.98
N TYR A 182 21.21 -6.17 -2.94
CA TYR A 182 21.01 -7.11 -4.04
C TYR A 182 20.76 -8.55 -3.56
N SER A 183 21.57 -9.04 -2.63
CA SER A 183 21.49 -10.41 -2.12
C SER A 183 20.17 -10.69 -1.40
N ARG A 184 19.70 -9.75 -0.57
CA ARG A 184 18.42 -9.89 0.14
C ARG A 184 17.25 -9.90 -0.83
N GLY A 185 17.26 -9.03 -1.85
CA GLY A 185 16.22 -9.01 -2.88
C GLY A 185 16.19 -10.29 -3.73
N LEU A 186 17.36 -10.84 -4.07
CA LEU A 186 17.45 -12.16 -4.73
C LEU A 186 16.90 -13.29 -3.84
N ALA A 187 17.29 -13.32 -2.57
CA ALA A 187 16.81 -14.32 -1.62
C ALA A 187 15.28 -14.26 -1.47
N ALA A 188 14.71 -13.06 -1.38
CA ALA A 188 13.26 -12.83 -1.35
C ALA A 188 12.60 -13.32 -2.65
N THR A 189 13.17 -12.99 -3.81
CA THR A 189 12.68 -13.45 -5.12
C THR A 189 12.62 -14.98 -5.21
N LEU A 190 13.63 -15.65 -4.66
CA LEU A 190 13.73 -17.12 -4.69
C LEU A 190 12.89 -17.84 -3.64
N SER A 191 12.33 -17.13 -2.66
CA SER A 191 11.42 -17.71 -1.67
C SER A 191 10.07 -18.12 -2.27
N GLY A 192 9.70 -17.53 -3.42
CA GLY A 192 8.39 -17.74 -4.06
C GLY A 192 7.21 -17.13 -3.29
N ALA A 193 7.45 -16.44 -2.18
CA ALA A 193 6.40 -15.71 -1.46
C ALA A 193 5.95 -14.49 -2.28
N PRO A 194 4.64 -14.21 -2.37
CA PRO A 194 4.15 -13.01 -3.03
C PRO A 194 4.70 -11.76 -2.33
N PRO A 195 5.11 -10.72 -3.06
CA PRO A 195 5.66 -9.52 -2.47
C PRO A 195 4.61 -8.83 -1.60
N ARG A 196 5.06 -8.32 -0.45
CA ARG A 196 4.23 -7.63 0.52
C ARG A 196 4.50 -6.14 0.51
N TYR A 197 3.45 -5.37 0.67
CA TYR A 197 3.48 -3.91 0.65
C TYR A 197 2.70 -3.40 1.85
N ALA A 198 3.15 -2.29 2.44
CA ALA A 198 2.45 -1.63 3.51
C ALA A 198 2.01 -0.22 3.12
N VAL A 199 0.89 0.20 3.68
CA VAL A 199 0.37 1.57 3.52
C VAL A 199 -0.07 2.14 4.86
N LEU A 200 0.17 3.44 5.03
CA LEU A 200 -0.16 4.22 6.22
C LEU A 200 -1.05 5.40 5.81
N ASP A 201 -2.20 5.54 6.47
CA ASP A 201 -3.09 6.71 6.37
C ASP A 201 -3.05 7.44 7.73
N VAL A 202 -2.28 8.53 7.78
CA VAL A 202 -2.08 9.38 8.95
C VAL A 202 -3.20 10.42 9.00
N GLY A 203 -4.31 10.02 9.62
CA GLY A 203 -5.49 10.86 9.81
C GLY A 203 -5.42 11.75 11.04
N THR A 204 -6.38 12.66 11.16
CA THR A 204 -6.53 13.58 12.29
C THR A 204 -6.72 12.84 13.63
N ASN A 205 -7.46 11.73 13.63
CA ASN A 205 -7.80 11.00 14.86
C ASN A 205 -7.04 9.69 15.04
N SER A 206 -6.62 9.07 13.95
CA SER A 206 -6.04 7.72 13.95
C SER A 206 -5.07 7.54 12.79
N VAL A 207 -4.06 6.70 12.99
CA VAL A 207 -3.24 6.16 11.91
C VAL A 207 -3.80 4.80 11.52
N LYS A 208 -4.17 4.63 10.24
CA LYS A 208 -4.56 3.33 9.70
C LYS A 208 -3.36 2.66 9.04
N PHE A 209 -3.25 1.36 9.22
CA PHE A 209 -2.15 0.53 8.74
C PHE A 209 -2.69 -0.70 8.03
N HIS A 210 -2.17 -0.95 6.83
CA HIS A 210 -2.57 -2.09 6.03
C HIS A 210 -1.36 -2.74 5.37
N ILE A 211 -1.25 -4.06 5.49
CA ILE A 211 -0.28 -4.88 4.76
C ILE A 211 -1.05 -5.78 3.81
N ALA A 212 -0.60 -5.84 2.55
CA ALA A 212 -1.17 -6.74 1.56
C ALA A 212 -0.09 -7.47 0.74
N GLU A 213 -0.40 -8.71 0.37
CA GLU A 213 0.32 -9.51 -0.60
C GLU A 213 -0.21 -9.22 -2.01
N ALA A 214 0.69 -8.95 -2.96
CA ALA A 214 0.34 -8.82 -4.37
C ALA A 214 0.37 -10.20 -5.03
N GLY A 215 -0.79 -10.65 -5.51
CA GLY A 215 -0.93 -11.85 -6.32
C GLY A 215 -0.39 -11.66 -7.73
N ALA A 216 0.03 -12.75 -8.37
CA ALA A 216 0.54 -12.74 -9.75
C ALA A 216 -0.55 -12.34 -10.78
N ASP A 217 -1.82 -12.49 -10.40
CA ASP A 217 -3.01 -12.08 -11.17
C ASP A 217 -3.41 -10.61 -10.95
N GLY A 218 -2.60 -9.85 -10.20
CA GLY A 218 -2.89 -8.46 -9.85
C GLY A 218 -3.89 -8.30 -8.70
N THR A 219 -4.31 -9.40 -8.06
CA THR A 219 -5.17 -9.32 -6.87
C THR A 219 -4.37 -8.95 -5.62
N TRP A 220 -5.07 -8.40 -4.63
CA TRP A 220 -4.48 -8.03 -3.34
C TRP A 220 -5.09 -8.87 -2.24
N LYS A 221 -4.25 -9.54 -1.45
CA LYS A 221 -4.68 -10.28 -0.27
C LYS A 221 -4.23 -9.55 0.99
N THR A 222 -5.19 -9.19 1.84
CA THR A 222 -4.91 -8.53 3.13
C THR A 222 -4.19 -9.49 4.08
N VAL A 223 -3.08 -9.01 4.66
CA VAL A 223 -2.33 -9.68 5.74
C VAL A 223 -2.66 -9.04 7.08
N THR A 224 -2.62 -7.70 7.14
CA THR A 224 -2.97 -6.90 8.32
C THR A 224 -3.86 -5.75 7.88
N ASP A 225 -4.92 -5.45 8.64
CA ASP A 225 -5.66 -4.20 8.54
C ASP A 225 -6.08 -3.76 9.94
N ARG A 226 -5.53 -2.64 10.40
CA ARG A 226 -5.80 -2.10 11.74
C ARG A 226 -5.70 -0.58 11.76
N ALA A 227 -6.25 0.02 12.81
CA ALA A 227 -6.09 1.44 13.08
C ALA A 227 -5.65 1.65 14.53
N GLU A 228 -4.83 2.66 14.76
CA GLU A 228 -4.37 3.06 16.08
C GLU A 228 -4.80 4.50 16.35
N LEU A 229 -5.41 4.73 17.51
CA LEU A 229 -5.90 6.05 17.91
C LEU A 229 -4.74 6.90 18.41
N THR A 230 -4.28 7.83 17.59
CA THR A 230 -3.18 8.75 17.93
C THR A 230 -3.65 10.17 18.19
N ARG A 231 -4.87 10.55 17.76
CA ARG A 231 -5.44 11.90 17.96
C ARG A 231 -4.48 13.02 17.56
N LEU A 232 -3.84 12.89 16.40
CA LEU A 232 -2.83 13.84 15.92
C LEU A 232 -3.34 15.28 15.86
N GLY A 233 -4.58 15.48 15.42
CA GLY A 233 -5.20 16.80 15.30
C GLY A 233 -6.03 17.23 16.51
N GLU A 234 -5.85 16.62 17.67
CA GLU A 234 -6.49 17.06 18.90
C GLU A 234 -6.12 18.51 19.22
N GLY A 235 -7.13 19.37 19.39
CA GLY A 235 -6.93 20.80 19.66
C GLY A 235 -6.53 21.64 18.44
N VAL A 236 -6.33 21.02 17.26
CA VAL A 236 -5.97 21.74 16.03
C VAL A 236 -7.23 22.32 15.39
N LYS A 237 -7.41 23.64 15.55
CA LYS A 237 -8.35 24.42 14.73
C LYS A 237 -7.67 24.87 13.43
N GLU A 238 -8.41 25.44 12.49
CA GLU A 238 -7.84 26.05 11.29
C GLU A 238 -6.77 27.09 11.68
N GLY A 239 -5.52 26.91 11.22
CA GLY A 239 -4.38 27.74 11.61
C GLY A 239 -3.73 27.39 12.95
N GLY A 240 -4.13 26.30 13.60
CA GLY A 240 -3.53 25.79 14.85
C GLY A 240 -2.25 24.98 14.63
N ALA A 241 -1.47 24.80 15.68
CA ALA A 241 -0.30 23.91 15.69
C ALA A 241 -0.66 22.55 16.32
N ILE A 242 -0.06 21.48 15.80
CA ILE A 242 -0.10 20.15 16.42
C ILE A 242 0.81 20.15 17.65
N ALA A 243 0.29 19.68 18.79
CA ALA A 243 1.07 19.53 20.01
C ALA A 243 2.20 18.50 19.84
N THR A 244 3.37 18.79 20.38
CA THR A 244 4.55 17.92 20.30
C THR A 244 4.27 16.52 20.84
N GLU A 245 3.48 16.40 21.92
CA GLU A 245 3.09 15.11 22.49
C GLU A 245 2.21 14.29 21.54
N ALA A 246 1.38 14.95 20.73
CA ALA A 246 0.56 14.29 19.71
C ALA A 246 1.40 13.82 18.52
N ALA A 247 2.38 14.64 18.11
CA ALA A 247 3.36 14.27 17.09
C ALA A 247 4.20 13.05 17.53
N GLU A 248 4.75 13.08 18.75
CA GLU A 248 5.56 11.98 19.30
C GLU A 248 4.78 10.68 19.48
N ARG A 249 3.53 10.77 19.97
CA ARG A 249 2.65 9.60 20.06
C ARG A 249 2.36 9.00 18.69
N THR A 250 2.14 9.85 17.69
CA THR A 250 1.90 9.41 16.31
C THR A 250 3.15 8.78 15.70
N ALA A 251 4.33 9.37 15.92
CA ALA A 251 5.59 8.82 15.46
C ALA A 251 5.93 7.47 16.12
N ALA A 252 5.59 7.29 17.42
CA ALA A 252 5.71 6.01 18.10
C ALA A 252 4.81 4.92 17.48
N ALA A 253 3.54 5.25 17.20
CA ALA A 253 2.60 4.34 16.57
C ALA A 253 3.08 3.92 15.16
N ILE A 254 3.50 4.89 14.34
CA ILE A 254 4.06 4.63 13.01
C ILE A 254 5.33 3.77 13.11
N LYS A 255 6.21 4.01 14.09
CA LYS A 255 7.41 3.17 14.30
C LYS A 255 7.04 1.71 14.52
N GLY A 256 6.05 1.44 15.38
CA GLY A 256 5.57 0.07 15.60
C GLY A 256 5.00 -0.57 14.33
N MET A 257 4.28 0.20 13.51
CA MET A 257 3.75 -0.26 12.22
C MET A 257 4.86 -0.54 11.19
N VAL A 258 5.90 0.29 11.16
CA VAL A 258 7.08 0.08 10.29
C VAL A 258 7.83 -1.19 10.69
N ASP A 259 8.03 -1.40 12.00
CA ASP A 259 8.67 -2.62 12.51
C ASP A 259 7.86 -3.88 12.18
N GLU A 260 6.53 -3.78 12.27
CA GLU A 260 5.61 -4.84 11.86
C GLU A 260 5.72 -5.12 10.34
N ALA A 261 5.74 -4.08 9.49
CA ALA A 261 5.90 -4.22 8.06
C ALA A 261 7.24 -4.86 7.68
N GLN A 262 8.34 -4.43 8.33
CA GLN A 262 9.67 -5.00 8.11
C GLN A 262 9.73 -6.47 8.54
N SER A 263 9.14 -6.81 9.69
CA SER A 263 9.04 -8.18 10.20
C SER A 263 8.17 -9.07 9.31
N ALA A 264 7.13 -8.49 8.71
CA ALA A 264 6.28 -9.16 7.72
C ALA A 264 6.96 -9.32 6.35
N GLY A 265 8.16 -8.76 6.14
CA GLY A 265 8.89 -8.85 4.88
C GLY A 265 8.37 -7.91 3.79
N CYS A 266 7.72 -6.80 4.15
CA CYS A 266 7.29 -5.79 3.19
C CYS A 266 8.49 -5.19 2.45
N ILE A 267 8.37 -5.07 1.12
CA ILE A 267 9.43 -4.52 0.25
C ILE A 267 9.22 -3.03 -0.07
N ALA A 268 8.10 -2.46 0.36
CA ALA A 268 7.76 -1.06 0.17
C ALA A 268 6.70 -0.61 1.19
N ILE A 269 6.79 0.65 1.62
CA ILE A 269 5.86 1.31 2.54
C ILE A 269 5.51 2.67 1.96
N ALA A 270 4.22 2.92 1.71
CA ALA A 270 3.74 4.26 1.36
C ALA A 270 2.95 4.88 2.51
N ALA A 271 3.17 6.16 2.79
CA ALA A 271 2.45 6.87 3.85
C ALA A 271 1.90 8.19 3.35
N VAL A 272 0.63 8.45 3.66
CA VAL A 272 -0.03 9.73 3.36
C VAL A 272 -0.59 10.37 4.62
N GLY A 273 -0.59 11.70 4.66
CA GLY A 273 -1.18 12.52 5.71
C GLY A 273 -2.36 13.32 5.16
N THR A 274 -3.45 13.40 5.93
CA THR A 274 -4.70 14.04 5.48
C THR A 274 -4.97 15.36 6.23
N ALA A 275 -6.24 15.66 6.53
CA ALA A 275 -6.71 16.98 6.97
C ALA A 275 -5.93 17.55 8.17
N GLY A 276 -5.63 16.74 9.19
CA GLY A 276 -4.91 17.20 10.38
C GLY A 276 -3.53 17.78 10.07
N LEU A 277 -2.78 17.14 9.16
CA LEU A 277 -1.47 17.62 8.73
C LEU A 277 -1.58 18.78 7.73
N ARG A 278 -2.62 18.81 6.88
CA ARG A 278 -2.86 19.96 5.98
C ARG A 278 -3.15 21.27 6.73
N MET A 279 -3.93 21.19 7.82
CA MET A 279 -4.41 22.35 8.55
C MET A 279 -3.38 22.92 9.53
N ALA A 280 -2.39 22.12 9.94
CA ALA A 280 -1.43 22.48 10.96
C ALA A 280 -0.34 23.41 10.42
N THR A 281 -0.07 24.51 11.14
CA THR A 281 0.97 25.48 10.77
C THR A 281 2.39 24.94 10.94
N ASN A 282 2.58 23.97 11.84
CA ASN A 282 3.85 23.30 12.12
C ASN A 282 3.91 21.88 11.52
N SER A 283 3.16 21.61 10.45
CA SER A 283 3.12 20.28 9.81
C SER A 283 4.51 19.80 9.38
N ALA A 284 5.37 20.68 8.88
CA ALA A 284 6.75 20.35 8.52
C ALA A 284 7.55 19.77 9.70
N ASP A 285 7.44 20.36 10.90
CA ASP A 285 8.13 19.89 12.10
C ASP A 285 7.60 18.51 12.53
N VAL A 286 6.28 18.31 12.45
CA VAL A 286 5.65 17.01 12.76
C VAL A 286 6.11 15.92 11.80
N LEU A 287 6.17 16.24 10.50
CA LEU A 287 6.64 15.31 9.48
C LEU A 287 8.12 14.95 9.70
N GLU A 288 8.94 15.90 10.15
CA GLU A 288 10.34 15.64 10.47
C GLU A 288 10.49 14.77 11.71
N ILE A 289 9.69 14.97 12.76
CA ILE A 289 9.64 14.08 13.94
C ILE A 289 9.31 12.64 13.50
N ILE A 290 8.29 12.47 12.65
CA ILE A 290 7.90 11.15 12.13
C ILE A 290 9.05 10.55 11.30
N ARG A 291 9.63 11.33 10.38
CA ARG A 291 10.70 10.85 9.49
C ARG A 291 11.94 10.45 10.29
N ALA A 292 12.41 11.29 11.21
CA ALA A 292 13.59 11.02 12.03
C ALA A 292 13.43 9.75 12.88
N ARG A 293 12.21 9.48 13.38
CA ARG A 293 11.94 8.32 14.23
C ARG A 293 11.69 7.02 13.46
N THR A 294 11.15 7.11 12.25
CA THR A 294 10.59 5.96 11.52
C THR A 294 11.28 5.66 10.19
N GLY A 295 12.01 6.62 9.63
CA GLY A 295 12.54 6.59 8.27
C GLY A 295 11.46 6.78 7.19
N VAL A 296 10.17 6.86 7.56
CA VAL A 296 9.07 6.97 6.60
C VAL A 296 8.78 8.43 6.27
N LYS A 297 8.76 8.74 4.97
CA LYS A 297 8.27 10.01 4.44
C LYS A 297 6.75 9.96 4.32
N VAL A 298 6.06 10.82 5.06
CA VAL A 298 4.61 10.97 4.97
C VAL A 298 4.29 12.08 3.97
N GLU A 299 3.56 11.74 2.91
CA GLU A 299 3.11 12.71 1.90
C GLU A 299 1.80 13.35 2.30
N VAL A 300 1.78 14.66 2.50
CA VAL A 300 0.53 15.38 2.79
C VAL A 300 -0.25 15.57 1.49
N ILE A 301 -1.39 14.89 1.38
CA ILE A 301 -2.21 14.88 0.17
C ILE A 301 -3.37 15.88 0.25
N SER A 302 -3.76 16.45 -0.89
CA SER A 302 -4.92 17.34 -0.99
C SER A 302 -6.22 16.57 -0.69
N GLY A 303 -7.29 17.30 -0.39
CA GLY A 303 -8.62 16.68 -0.23
C GLY A 303 -9.09 16.00 -1.52
N ASP A 304 -8.73 16.56 -2.69
CA ASP A 304 -9.06 15.98 -3.99
C ASP A 304 -8.29 14.67 -4.23
N GLU A 305 -7.02 14.61 -3.86
CA GLU A 305 -6.21 13.40 -4.01
C GLU A 305 -6.65 12.29 -3.04
N GLU A 306 -6.98 12.65 -1.80
CA GLU A 306 -7.60 11.74 -0.83
C GLU A 306 -8.89 11.11 -1.41
N SER A 307 -9.67 11.91 -2.12
CA SER A 307 -10.90 11.50 -2.78
C SER A 307 -10.64 10.59 -3.99
N ARG A 308 -9.70 10.96 -4.86
CA ARG A 308 -9.29 10.19 -6.03
C ARG A 308 -8.78 8.81 -5.63
N LEU A 309 -7.94 8.73 -4.59
CA LEU A 309 -7.44 7.46 -4.07
C LEU A 309 -8.56 6.61 -3.47
N ALA A 310 -9.50 7.20 -2.72
CA ALA A 310 -10.67 6.46 -2.24
C ALA A 310 -11.53 5.91 -3.40
N TYR A 311 -11.68 6.68 -4.48
CA TYR A 311 -12.36 6.22 -5.69
C TYR A 311 -11.62 5.09 -6.40
N LEU A 312 -10.29 5.19 -6.53
CA LEU A 312 -9.43 4.13 -7.06
C LEU A 312 -9.54 2.82 -6.25
N ALA A 313 -9.65 2.93 -4.92
CA ALA A 313 -9.86 1.78 -4.03
C ALA A 313 -11.12 0.99 -4.38
N VAL A 314 -12.19 1.73 -4.70
CA VAL A 314 -13.47 1.15 -5.11
C VAL A 314 -13.31 0.46 -6.46
N GLN A 315 -12.72 1.11 -7.45
CA GLN A 315 -12.54 0.51 -8.78
C GLN A 315 -11.70 -0.76 -8.75
N ALA A 316 -10.57 -0.74 -8.04
CA ALA A 316 -9.70 -1.90 -7.90
C ALA A 316 -10.33 -3.03 -7.09
N GLY A 317 -11.35 -2.72 -6.28
CA GLY A 317 -12.11 -3.68 -5.48
C GLY A 317 -13.31 -4.28 -6.20
N LEU A 318 -13.55 -3.93 -7.47
CA LEU A 318 -14.72 -4.36 -8.24
C LEU A 318 -14.30 -5.07 -9.53
N PRO A 319 -14.95 -6.19 -9.89
CA PRO A 319 -14.74 -6.81 -11.19
C PRO A 319 -15.27 -5.88 -12.29
N SER A 320 -14.37 -5.28 -13.08
CA SER A 320 -14.68 -4.56 -14.33
C SER A 320 -15.85 -3.57 -14.26
N ALA A 321 -15.74 -2.54 -13.42
CA ALA A 321 -16.61 -1.36 -13.55
C ALA A 321 -16.21 -0.60 -14.82
N THR A 322 -16.78 -0.99 -15.96
CA THR A 322 -16.75 -0.19 -17.18
C THR A 322 -17.80 0.92 -17.09
N GLY A 323 -17.56 2.02 -17.79
CA GLY A 323 -18.49 3.15 -17.90
C GLY A 323 -18.67 3.97 -16.63
N HIS A 324 -19.82 4.67 -16.54
CA HIS A 324 -20.08 5.62 -15.47
C HIS A 324 -20.25 4.94 -14.12
N LEU A 325 -19.44 5.36 -13.14
CA LEU A 325 -19.45 4.89 -11.77
C LEU A 325 -19.84 6.02 -10.81
N VAL A 326 -20.82 5.74 -9.96
CA VAL A 326 -21.17 6.60 -8.82
C VAL A 326 -20.81 5.88 -7.54
N VAL A 327 -19.99 6.52 -6.72
CA VAL A 327 -19.69 6.09 -5.37
C VAL A 327 -20.36 7.07 -4.41
N PHE A 328 -21.10 6.54 -3.43
CA PHE A 328 -21.58 7.36 -2.32
C PHE A 328 -21.22 6.75 -0.97
N ASP A 329 -20.84 7.61 -0.04
CA ASP A 329 -20.58 7.26 1.37
C ASP A 329 -21.65 7.92 2.22
N THR A 330 -22.38 7.13 3.01
CA THR A 330 -23.41 7.66 3.91
C THR A 330 -22.99 7.56 5.37
N GLY A 331 -22.87 8.72 6.01
CA GLY A 331 -22.51 8.88 7.40
C GLY A 331 -23.68 9.25 8.30
N GLY A 332 -23.34 9.63 9.54
CA GLY A 332 -24.34 10.09 10.52
C GLY A 332 -24.92 11.47 10.20
N GLY A 333 -24.10 12.41 9.73
CA GLY A 333 -24.50 13.81 9.51
C GLY A 333 -24.58 14.25 8.04
N SER A 334 -23.87 13.56 7.14
CA SER A 334 -23.81 13.91 5.72
C SER A 334 -23.58 12.67 4.87
N SER A 335 -23.79 12.83 3.56
CA SER A 335 -23.46 11.84 2.54
C SER A 335 -22.61 12.49 1.46
N GLN A 336 -21.57 11.80 1.02
CA GLN A 336 -20.66 12.25 -0.03
C GLN A 336 -20.92 11.47 -1.30
N PHE A 337 -20.89 12.15 -2.44
CA PHE A 337 -21.07 11.56 -3.76
C PHE A 337 -19.85 11.86 -4.62
N THR A 338 -19.38 10.84 -5.34
CA THR A 338 -18.30 10.93 -6.33
C THR A 338 -18.78 10.28 -7.61
N PHE A 339 -18.80 11.05 -8.69
CA PHE A 339 -19.13 10.62 -10.04
C PHE A 339 -17.84 10.53 -10.84
N GLY A 340 -17.68 9.48 -11.65
CA GLY A 340 -16.52 9.32 -12.49
C GLY A 340 -16.68 8.24 -13.55
N GLU A 341 -15.66 8.11 -14.38
CA GLU A 341 -15.53 7.11 -15.45
C GLU A 341 -14.05 6.78 -15.61
N GLY A 342 -13.69 5.49 -15.63
CA GLY A 342 -12.28 5.10 -15.61
C GLY A 342 -11.54 5.74 -14.42
N ASP A 343 -10.30 6.15 -14.57
CA ASP A 343 -9.52 6.80 -13.50
C ASP A 343 -9.93 8.26 -13.22
N HIS A 344 -10.92 8.80 -13.95
CA HIS A 344 -11.30 10.20 -13.90
C HIS A 344 -12.54 10.43 -13.00
N VAL A 345 -12.37 11.29 -12.00
CA VAL A 345 -13.49 11.82 -11.19
C VAL A 345 -14.04 13.08 -11.86
N SER A 346 -15.28 13.01 -12.33
CA SER A 346 -15.95 14.11 -13.03
C SER A 346 -16.57 15.14 -12.08
N GLU A 347 -17.15 14.69 -10.95
CA GLU A 347 -17.76 15.57 -9.97
C GLU A 347 -17.74 14.93 -8.58
N ARG A 348 -17.54 15.76 -7.55
CA ARG A 348 -17.70 15.39 -6.16
C ARG A 348 -18.45 16.46 -5.39
N PHE A 349 -19.32 16.04 -4.48
CA PHE A 349 -19.96 16.94 -3.54
C PHE A 349 -20.44 16.21 -2.29
N SER A 350 -20.75 16.99 -1.25
CA SER A 350 -21.36 16.52 -0.01
C SER A 350 -22.75 17.14 0.13
N VAL A 351 -23.69 16.37 0.68
CA VAL A 351 -25.03 16.82 1.05
C VAL A 351 -25.28 16.57 2.53
N ASN A 352 -26.09 17.41 3.17
CA ASN A 352 -26.43 17.31 4.59
C ASN A 352 -27.52 16.25 4.86
N VAL A 353 -27.32 15.07 4.26
CA VAL A 353 -28.20 13.91 4.38
C VAL A 353 -27.45 12.84 5.15
N GLY A 354 -27.85 12.56 6.38
CA GLY A 354 -27.17 11.60 7.24
C GLY A 354 -28.13 10.90 8.19
N ALA A 355 -27.81 9.65 8.55
CA ALA A 355 -28.71 8.77 9.28
C ALA A 355 -29.16 9.34 10.64
N VAL A 356 -28.26 9.99 11.40
CA VAL A 356 -28.58 10.59 12.70
C VAL A 356 -29.62 11.70 12.54
N ARG A 357 -29.43 12.58 11.55
CA ARG A 357 -30.31 13.73 11.29
C ARG A 357 -31.76 13.33 11.04
N TYR A 358 -31.99 12.30 10.21
CA TYR A 358 -33.35 11.82 9.96
C TYR A 358 -33.89 10.94 11.08
N THR A 359 -33.02 10.25 11.82
CA THR A 359 -33.42 9.51 13.01
C THR A 359 -34.00 10.45 14.04
N GLU A 360 -33.30 11.53 14.38
CA GLU A 360 -33.75 12.55 15.33
C GLU A 360 -34.99 13.30 14.85
N ARG A 361 -35.03 13.68 13.56
CA ARG A 361 -36.14 14.46 13.00
C ARG A 361 -37.45 13.69 12.92
N TYR A 362 -37.40 12.37 12.68
CA TYR A 362 -38.59 11.54 12.43
C TYR A 362 -38.81 10.44 13.48
N GLY A 363 -37.96 10.33 14.51
CA GLY A 363 -38.06 9.31 15.56
C GLY A 363 -37.84 7.88 15.04
N LEU A 364 -36.84 7.68 14.16
CA LEU A 364 -36.60 6.40 13.47
C LEU A 364 -35.79 5.38 14.31
N ASP A 365 -35.45 5.73 15.55
CA ASP A 365 -34.78 4.87 16.51
C ASP A 365 -35.72 3.79 17.08
N GLY A 366 -37.02 4.07 17.11
CA GLY A 366 -38.08 3.13 17.51
C GLY A 366 -38.81 2.45 16.35
N ALA A 367 -39.91 1.76 16.69
CA ALA A 367 -40.85 1.25 15.71
C ALA A 367 -41.75 2.40 15.19
N VAL A 368 -41.97 2.48 13.88
CA VAL A 368 -42.68 3.58 13.21
C VAL A 368 -43.72 3.08 12.21
N SER A 369 -44.75 3.89 12.00
CA SER A 369 -45.79 3.61 11.01
C SER A 369 -45.27 3.80 9.58
N ASN A 370 -45.99 3.24 8.60
CA ASN A 370 -45.70 3.46 7.19
C ASN A 370 -45.85 4.94 6.78
N GLU A 371 -46.67 5.72 7.48
CA GLU A 371 -46.84 7.14 7.21
C GLU A 371 -45.57 7.93 7.57
N VAL A 372 -45.03 7.73 8.78
CA VAL A 372 -43.77 8.35 9.22
C VAL A 372 -42.62 7.97 8.30
N LEU A 373 -42.56 6.70 7.89
CA LEU A 373 -41.55 6.22 6.96
C LEU A 373 -41.62 6.94 5.59
N ARG A 374 -42.83 7.09 5.04
CA ARG A 374 -43.03 7.80 3.75
C ARG A 374 -42.63 9.26 3.86
N GLU A 375 -42.99 9.95 4.94
CA GLU A 375 -42.60 11.35 5.16
C GLU A 375 -41.08 11.51 5.29
N ALA A 376 -40.42 10.59 6.01
CA ALA A 376 -38.96 10.58 6.11
C ALA A 376 -38.30 10.36 4.74
N MET A 377 -38.74 9.35 3.97
CA MET A 377 -38.20 9.07 2.64
C MET A 377 -38.43 10.21 1.64
N LYS A 378 -39.59 10.87 1.71
CA LYS A 378 -39.89 12.06 0.90
C LYS A 378 -38.93 13.20 1.21
N ALA A 379 -38.71 13.52 2.49
CA ALA A 379 -37.77 14.56 2.88
C ALA A 379 -36.31 14.22 2.53
N ILE A 380 -35.92 12.95 2.62
CA ILE A 380 -34.62 12.48 2.12
C ILE A 380 -34.51 12.74 0.61
N ALA A 381 -35.55 12.43 -0.17
CA ALA A 381 -35.55 12.65 -1.62
C ALA A 381 -35.43 14.14 -1.98
N GLU A 382 -36.15 15.01 -1.26
CA GLU A 382 -36.07 16.47 -1.43
C GLU A 382 -34.65 17.01 -1.17
N ASP A 383 -34.04 16.58 -0.06
CA ASP A 383 -32.66 16.97 0.29
C ASP A 383 -31.60 16.31 -0.62
N LEU A 384 -31.96 15.26 -1.36
CA LEU A 384 -31.14 14.59 -2.39
C LEU A 384 -31.46 15.06 -3.82
N SER A 385 -32.24 16.13 -4.00
CA SER A 385 -32.64 16.63 -5.34
C SER A 385 -31.48 16.84 -6.32
N ARG A 386 -30.27 17.15 -5.84
CA ARG A 386 -29.06 17.28 -6.68
C ARG A 386 -28.70 16.03 -7.50
N ILE A 387 -29.14 14.84 -7.06
CA ILE A 387 -28.92 13.57 -7.78
C ILE A 387 -30.13 13.07 -8.56
N ALA A 388 -31.30 13.72 -8.43
CA ALA A 388 -32.56 13.22 -8.99
C ALA A 388 -32.59 13.18 -10.53
N ASP A 389 -32.00 14.18 -11.19
CA ASP A 389 -32.01 14.31 -12.65
C ASP A 389 -30.71 13.78 -13.31
N ARG A 390 -29.94 12.95 -12.58
CA ARG A 390 -28.68 12.41 -13.09
C ARG A 390 -28.92 11.17 -13.93
N LEU A 391 -28.06 10.96 -14.92
CA LEU A 391 -28.04 9.71 -15.69
C LEU A 391 -27.83 8.53 -14.73
N SER A 392 -28.57 7.44 -14.96
CA SER A 392 -28.34 6.20 -14.22
C SER A 392 -26.91 5.73 -14.51
N PRO A 393 -26.07 5.51 -13.49
CA PRO A 393 -24.70 5.05 -13.72
C PRO A 393 -24.73 3.63 -14.30
N GLU A 394 -23.61 3.09 -14.76
CA GLU A 394 -23.49 1.65 -15.01
C GLU A 394 -23.33 0.92 -13.68
N THR A 395 -22.44 1.43 -12.83
CA THR A 395 -22.14 0.87 -11.51
C THR A 395 -22.48 1.87 -10.40
N LEU A 396 -23.21 1.42 -9.38
CA LEU A 396 -23.47 2.20 -8.16
C LEU A 396 -22.80 1.51 -6.98
N VAL A 397 -21.94 2.23 -6.28
CA VAL A 397 -21.23 1.74 -5.10
C VAL A 397 -21.65 2.52 -3.87
N ALA A 398 -21.98 1.80 -2.81
CA ALA A 398 -22.33 2.38 -1.54
C ALA A 398 -21.30 2.00 -0.47
N MET A 399 -20.90 2.99 0.32
CA MET A 399 -19.96 2.85 1.42
C MET A 399 -20.57 3.39 2.72
N GLY A 400 -19.89 3.12 3.82
CA GLY A 400 -20.27 3.63 5.13
C GLY A 400 -21.01 2.63 6.00
N GLY A 401 -21.13 2.97 7.29
CA GLY A 401 -21.57 2.03 8.32
C GLY A 401 -22.97 1.47 8.10
N ALA A 402 -23.90 2.24 7.53
CA ALA A 402 -25.24 1.75 7.24
C ALA A 402 -25.19 0.59 6.22
N VAL A 403 -24.48 0.78 5.11
CA VAL A 403 -24.38 -0.19 4.01
C VAL A 403 -23.67 -1.47 4.47
N THR A 404 -22.58 -1.35 5.24
CA THR A 404 -21.87 -2.53 5.75
C THR A 404 -22.69 -3.31 6.78
N ASN A 405 -23.51 -2.64 7.60
CA ASN A 405 -24.46 -3.30 8.50
C ASN A 405 -25.62 -3.97 7.74
N LEU A 406 -26.20 -3.32 6.72
CA LEU A 406 -27.21 -3.95 5.85
C LEU A 406 -26.67 -5.25 5.24
N THR A 407 -25.41 -5.24 4.81
CA THR A 407 -24.74 -6.41 4.24
C THR A 407 -24.49 -7.50 5.28
N ALA A 408 -24.01 -7.14 6.47
CA ALA A 408 -23.80 -8.08 7.56
C ALA A 408 -25.11 -8.74 8.01
N VAL A 409 -26.22 -7.98 8.06
CA VAL A 409 -27.56 -8.50 8.39
C VAL A 409 -28.08 -9.46 7.32
N ARG A 410 -27.87 -9.15 6.03
CA ARG A 410 -28.23 -10.06 4.93
C ARG A 410 -27.62 -11.45 5.13
N TYR A 411 -26.35 -11.51 5.53
CA TYR A 411 -25.64 -12.79 5.73
C TYR A 411 -25.76 -13.34 7.16
N ALA A 412 -26.54 -12.70 8.04
CA ALA A 412 -26.61 -13.03 9.47
C ALA A 412 -25.20 -13.19 10.09
N MET A 413 -24.32 -12.23 9.80
CA MET A 413 -22.89 -12.32 10.06
C MET A 413 -22.58 -12.08 11.55
N ALA A 414 -22.30 -13.16 12.30
CA ALA A 414 -22.01 -13.08 13.73
C ALA A 414 -20.69 -12.34 14.05
N LYS A 415 -19.69 -12.47 13.17
CA LYS A 415 -18.40 -11.77 13.26
C LYS A 415 -18.15 -11.05 11.94
N TYR A 416 -17.90 -9.75 12.01
CA TYR A 416 -17.63 -8.93 10.82
C TYR A 416 -16.46 -9.49 10.01
N ASP A 417 -16.69 -9.71 8.72
CA ASP A 417 -15.70 -10.15 7.75
C ASP A 417 -15.63 -9.14 6.57
N PRO A 418 -14.62 -8.25 6.55
CA PRO A 418 -14.40 -7.30 5.46
C PRO A 418 -14.37 -7.93 4.07
N GLY A 419 -13.84 -9.16 3.95
CA GLY A 419 -13.72 -9.86 2.68
C GLY A 419 -15.06 -10.23 2.06
N THR A 420 -16.02 -10.63 2.91
CA THR A 420 -17.40 -10.91 2.49
C THR A 420 -18.19 -9.61 2.21
N ILE A 421 -17.93 -8.54 2.96
CA ILE A 421 -18.62 -7.25 2.77
C ILE A 421 -18.23 -6.60 1.45
N GLN A 422 -16.93 -6.49 1.19
CA GLN A 422 -16.40 -5.86 -0.02
C GLN A 422 -16.91 -6.57 -1.28
N GLY A 423 -17.51 -5.80 -2.18
CA GLY A 423 -17.99 -6.32 -3.46
C GLY A 423 -19.35 -7.04 -3.39
N THR A 424 -19.97 -7.17 -2.21
CA THR A 424 -21.32 -7.74 -2.14
C THR A 424 -22.31 -6.83 -2.88
N VAL A 425 -23.17 -7.43 -3.71
CA VAL A 425 -24.24 -6.72 -4.43
C VAL A 425 -25.52 -6.75 -3.59
N LEU A 426 -26.00 -5.62 -3.06
CA LEU A 426 -27.29 -5.50 -2.38
C LEU A 426 -28.39 -5.10 -3.37
N THR A 427 -29.53 -5.79 -3.33
CA THR A 427 -30.70 -5.46 -4.14
C THR A 427 -31.65 -4.54 -3.38
N ARG A 428 -32.43 -3.77 -4.13
CA ARG A 428 -33.52 -2.93 -3.61
C ARG A 428 -34.47 -3.72 -2.72
N ASN A 429 -34.85 -4.93 -3.16
CA ASN A 429 -35.76 -5.81 -2.42
C ASN A 429 -35.17 -6.25 -1.06
N GLU A 430 -33.86 -6.52 -1.01
CA GLU A 430 -33.19 -6.86 0.24
C GLU A 430 -33.18 -5.68 1.21
N ILE A 431 -32.97 -4.47 0.71
CA ILE A 431 -33.02 -3.25 1.52
C ILE A 431 -34.45 -2.97 1.98
N ASP A 432 -35.45 -3.11 1.11
CA ASP A 432 -36.87 -2.93 1.46
C ASP A 432 -37.32 -3.95 2.54
N ARG A 433 -36.86 -5.22 2.45
CA ARG A 433 -37.07 -6.25 3.49
C ARG A 433 -36.51 -5.79 4.84
N GLN A 434 -35.29 -5.25 4.85
CA GLN A 434 -34.65 -4.79 6.08
C GLN A 434 -35.30 -3.52 6.63
N ILE A 435 -35.73 -2.58 5.78
CA ILE A 435 -36.52 -1.40 6.19
C ILE A 435 -37.80 -1.85 6.91
N GLU A 436 -38.52 -2.82 6.34
CA GLU A 436 -39.73 -3.39 6.96
C GLU A 436 -39.44 -4.03 8.32
N GLN A 437 -38.34 -4.80 8.42
CA GLN A 437 -37.90 -5.38 9.69
C GLN A 437 -37.58 -4.30 10.73
N TYR A 438 -36.80 -3.28 10.36
CA TYR A 438 -36.38 -2.24 11.29
C TYR A 438 -37.54 -1.37 11.76
N ARG A 439 -38.43 -0.94 10.85
CA ARG A 439 -39.56 -0.07 11.23
C ARG A 439 -40.57 -0.76 12.15
N THR A 440 -40.65 -2.08 12.13
CA THR A 440 -41.60 -2.86 12.96
C THR A 440 -40.96 -3.39 14.25
N THR A 441 -39.65 -3.25 14.40
CA THR A 441 -38.88 -3.78 15.53
C THR A 441 -38.41 -2.65 16.45
N PRO A 442 -38.81 -2.65 17.74
CA PRO A 442 -38.29 -1.71 18.74
C PRO A 442 -36.77 -1.79 18.90
N LEU A 443 -36.16 -0.70 19.39
CA LEU A 443 -34.70 -0.51 19.45
C LEU A 443 -33.94 -1.65 20.16
N ASP A 444 -34.43 -2.09 21.31
CA ASP A 444 -33.85 -3.15 22.12
C ASP A 444 -33.75 -4.48 21.35
N LYS A 445 -34.82 -4.83 20.63
CA LYS A 445 -34.86 -6.02 19.78
C LYS A 445 -34.06 -5.83 18.50
N ARG A 446 -34.01 -4.61 17.96
CA ARG A 446 -33.23 -4.29 16.77
C ARG A 446 -31.74 -4.44 17.05
N ALA A 447 -31.26 -4.00 18.21
CA ALA A 447 -29.88 -4.16 18.66
C ALA A 447 -29.44 -5.64 18.82
N ALA A 448 -30.38 -6.58 18.85
CA ALA A 448 -30.13 -8.02 18.92
C ALA A 448 -30.14 -8.72 17.55
N ILE A 449 -30.38 -8.01 16.44
CA ILE A 449 -30.37 -8.58 15.09
C ILE A 449 -28.93 -9.00 14.74
N VAL A 450 -28.74 -10.26 14.36
CA VAL A 450 -27.41 -10.78 13.97
C VAL A 450 -26.88 -10.03 12.74
N GLY A 451 -25.63 -9.56 12.84
CA GLY A 451 -25.00 -8.72 11.81
C GLY A 451 -25.17 -7.22 12.02
N LEU A 452 -26.16 -6.78 12.82
CA LEU A 452 -26.33 -5.37 13.16
C LEU A 452 -25.51 -5.02 14.40
N GLN A 453 -24.61 -4.07 14.26
CA GLN A 453 -23.85 -3.54 15.39
C GLN A 453 -24.81 -2.84 16.37
N PRO A 454 -24.80 -3.19 17.67
CA PRO A 454 -25.73 -2.60 18.64
C PRO A 454 -25.69 -1.07 18.70
N LYS A 455 -24.49 -0.48 18.57
CA LYS A 455 -24.27 0.97 18.55
C LYS A 455 -24.79 1.68 17.28
N ARG A 456 -25.33 0.94 16.32
CA ARG A 456 -25.89 1.46 15.07
C ARG A 456 -27.39 1.18 14.94
N ALA A 457 -27.97 0.45 15.89
CA ALA A 457 -29.36 0.01 15.80
C ALA A 457 -30.35 1.19 15.83
N ASP A 458 -30.03 2.25 16.55
CA ASP A 458 -30.80 3.49 16.59
C ASP A 458 -30.91 4.16 15.21
N VAL A 459 -29.81 4.22 14.47
CA VAL A 459 -29.75 4.97 13.19
C VAL A 459 -29.93 4.12 11.93
N ILE A 460 -29.96 2.79 12.03
CA ILE A 460 -29.93 1.91 10.85
C ILE A 460 -31.15 2.06 9.95
N LEU A 461 -32.35 2.33 10.50
CA LEU A 461 -33.56 2.53 9.70
C LEU A 461 -33.42 3.75 8.79
N ALA A 462 -32.97 4.88 9.34
CA ALA A 462 -32.70 6.08 8.55
C ALA A 462 -31.61 5.84 7.50
N GLY A 463 -30.54 5.15 7.87
CA GLY A 463 -29.48 4.76 6.94
C GLY A 463 -29.99 3.92 5.77
N ALA A 464 -30.85 2.93 6.05
CA ALA A 464 -31.48 2.10 5.04
C ALA A 464 -32.38 2.91 4.10
N CYS A 465 -33.17 3.84 4.64
CA CYS A 465 -33.99 4.76 3.85
C CYS A 465 -33.14 5.64 2.92
N ILE A 466 -32.01 6.18 3.40
CA ILE A 466 -31.11 7.00 2.57
C ILE A 466 -30.56 6.17 1.40
N VAL A 467 -30.00 4.99 1.68
CA VAL A 467 -29.47 4.10 0.64
C VAL A 467 -30.57 3.76 -0.37
N ARG A 468 -31.77 3.45 0.12
CA ARG A 468 -32.91 3.08 -0.72
C ARG A 468 -33.37 4.24 -1.62
N THR A 469 -33.43 5.46 -1.09
CA THR A 469 -33.78 6.66 -1.87
C THR A 469 -32.72 7.00 -2.90
N VAL A 470 -31.42 6.85 -2.58
CA VAL A 470 -30.34 7.04 -3.56
C VAL A 470 -30.48 6.07 -4.73
N MET A 471 -30.76 4.79 -4.46
CA MET A 471 -31.03 3.80 -5.53
C MET A 471 -32.22 4.21 -6.39
N GLU A 472 -33.27 4.78 -5.80
CA GLU A 472 -34.45 5.24 -6.54
C GLU A 472 -34.14 6.38 -7.49
N LEU A 473 -33.49 7.42 -6.96
CA LEU A 473 -33.16 8.63 -7.71
C LEU A 473 -32.17 8.34 -8.85
N LEU A 474 -31.27 7.38 -8.67
CA LEU A 474 -30.31 6.95 -9.71
C LEU A 474 -30.84 5.81 -10.59
N GLY A 475 -32.09 5.38 -10.42
CA GLY A 475 -32.72 4.35 -11.24
C GLY A 475 -32.07 2.96 -11.13
N LYS A 476 -31.55 2.59 -9.95
CA LYS A 476 -30.84 1.34 -9.70
C LYS A 476 -31.64 0.33 -8.90
N HIS A 477 -31.63 -0.92 -9.36
CA HIS A 477 -32.20 -2.06 -8.64
C HIS A 477 -31.21 -2.75 -7.71
N GLU A 478 -29.92 -2.53 -7.93
CA GLU A 478 -28.83 -3.08 -7.14
C GLU A 478 -27.69 -2.07 -6.98
N LEU A 479 -26.92 -2.25 -5.92
CA LEU A 479 -25.70 -1.51 -5.66
C LEU A 479 -24.63 -2.50 -5.17
N THR A 480 -23.37 -2.13 -5.35
CA THR A 480 -22.24 -2.88 -4.81
C THR A 480 -21.72 -2.22 -3.55
N VAL A 481 -21.32 -3.01 -2.56
CA VAL A 481 -20.87 -2.52 -1.26
C VAL A 481 -19.36 -2.37 -1.25
N GLY A 482 -18.89 -1.18 -0.87
CA GLY A 482 -17.48 -0.88 -0.66
C GLY A 482 -17.13 -0.79 0.82
N ASP A 483 -16.10 -1.52 1.24
CA ASP A 483 -15.47 -1.44 2.57
C ASP A 483 -14.02 -0.88 2.48
N ARG A 484 -13.48 -0.82 1.25
CA ARG A 484 -12.14 -0.30 0.96
C ARG A 484 -12.15 1.22 0.76
N GLY A 485 -11.33 1.94 1.53
CA GLY A 485 -11.10 3.38 1.37
C GLY A 485 -9.66 3.76 0.98
N LEU A 486 -9.29 5.02 1.25
CA LEU A 486 -8.01 5.67 0.92
C LEU A 486 -6.77 4.75 0.90
N ARG A 487 -6.51 4.04 2.00
CA ARG A 487 -5.31 3.18 2.13
C ARG A 487 -5.23 2.09 1.06
N HIS A 488 -6.36 1.49 0.68
CA HIS A 488 -6.40 0.47 -0.38
C HIS A 488 -6.17 1.09 -1.76
N GLY A 489 -6.66 2.31 -1.98
CA GLY A 489 -6.39 3.07 -3.19
C GLY A 489 -4.92 3.44 -3.30
N LEU A 490 -4.32 3.90 -2.21
CA LEU A 490 -2.88 4.19 -2.14
C LEU A 490 -2.03 2.96 -2.45
N LEU A 491 -2.42 1.78 -1.94
CA LEU A 491 -1.75 0.51 -2.22
C LEU A 491 -1.76 0.22 -3.73
N VAL A 492 -2.92 0.36 -4.37
CA VAL A 492 -3.08 0.12 -5.81
C VAL A 492 -2.35 1.16 -6.64
N GLU A 493 -2.44 2.44 -6.29
CA GLU A 493 -1.74 3.53 -6.96
C GLU A 493 -0.22 3.33 -6.93
N ARG A 494 0.32 3.05 -5.73
CA ARG A 494 1.77 3.00 -5.53
C ARG A 494 2.39 1.70 -6.01
N PHE A 495 1.66 0.59 -5.91
CA PHE A 495 2.21 -0.76 -6.05
C PHE A 495 1.39 -1.68 -6.97
N GLY A 496 0.27 -1.21 -7.51
CA GLY A 496 -0.55 -1.97 -8.44
C GLY A 496 0.13 -2.22 -9.77
N SER A 497 -0.06 -3.43 -10.31
CA SER A 497 0.45 -3.82 -11.64
C SER A 497 -0.39 -3.23 -12.78
N SER A 498 -1.55 -2.65 -12.47
CA SER A 498 -2.61 -2.27 -13.41
C SER A 498 -2.85 -0.76 -13.44
N HIS A 499 -1.85 0.02 -13.89
CA HIS A 499 -2.18 1.13 -14.78
C HIS A 499 -2.08 0.58 -16.20
N VAL A 500 -3.25 0.15 -16.69
CA VAL A 500 -3.45 -0.20 -18.09
C VAL A 500 -3.08 1.03 -18.88
N ALA A 501 -2.13 0.82 -19.80
CA ALA A 501 -1.81 1.73 -20.86
C ALA A 501 -3.09 2.32 -21.47
N ASN A 502 -3.01 3.57 -21.92
CA ASN A 502 -3.80 4.03 -23.05
C ASN A 502 -3.93 2.87 -24.07
N ARG A 503 -5.12 2.28 -24.11
CA ARG A 503 -5.61 1.50 -25.24
C ARG A 503 -6.59 2.39 -25.98
N SER A 504 -6.00 3.33 -26.70
CA SER A 504 -6.50 3.88 -27.96
C SER A 504 -5.30 4.44 -28.69
#